data_AF-A0A5A7PMQ0-F1
#
_entry.id   AF-A0A5A7PMQ0-F1
#
_cell.length_a   1.000
_cell.length_b   1.000
_cell.length_c   1.000
_cell.angle_alpha   90.00
_cell.angle_beta   90.00
_cell.angle_gamma   90.00
#
_symmetry.space_group_name_H-M   'P 1'
#
loop_
_entity.id
_entity.type
_entity.pdbx_description
1 polymer ?
#
loop_
_entity_poly.entity_id
_entity_poly.type
_entity_poly.pdbx_seq_one_letter_code
_entity_poly.pdbx_strand_id
1 'polypeptide(L)'
;MATELSQKCCEELVAAGAIGTLLKLIRSVSRSIPVHQVLKHALSTLRNLARYPAVAEILVESHGCMETVVVEFLRNKEEGYFIASELLKGICGIENGVNAIRKSPAHLKSNRKGRNLVGRENAEMRLREVVKLLKLLTSA
;
A
#
# COMPACT_ATOMS: atom_id res chain seq x y z
N MET A 1 9.89 -8.92 17.76
CA MET A 1 9.89 -7.48 18.08
C MET A 1 11.24 -6.90 17.72
N ALA A 2 11.38 -6.35 16.52
CA ALA A 2 12.36 -5.27 16.33
C ALA A 2 11.72 -4.02 16.92
N THR A 3 12.50 -3.21 17.62
CA THR A 3 12.10 -1.96 18.29
C THR A 3 11.07 -1.18 17.47
N GLU A 4 10.07 -0.57 18.12
CA GLU A 4 9.25 0.45 17.46
C GLU A 4 10.22 1.45 16.80
N LEU A 5 10.29 1.44 15.48
CA LEU A 5 11.25 2.23 14.72
C LEU A 5 11.01 3.69 15.11
N SER A 6 12.00 4.34 15.72
CA SER A 6 11.89 5.76 16.05
C SER A 6 11.66 6.55 14.77
N GLN A 7 10.97 7.69 14.89
CA GLN A 7 10.72 8.56 13.74
C GLN A 7 12.01 8.90 12.99
N LYS A 8 13.09 9.20 13.72
CA LYS A 8 14.42 9.48 13.16
C LYS A 8 14.96 8.32 12.30
N CYS A 9 14.77 7.08 12.71
CA CYS A 9 15.19 5.92 11.93
C CYS A 9 14.40 5.82 10.61
N CYS A 10 13.08 6.06 10.66
CA CYS A 10 12.25 6.10 9.45
C CYS A 10 12.69 7.23 8.50
N GLU A 11 13.00 8.41 9.03
CA GLU A 11 13.52 9.55 8.25
C GLU A 11 14.87 9.22 7.60
N GLU A 12 15.81 8.63 8.34
CA GLU A 12 17.11 8.21 7.80
C GLU A 12 16.97 7.14 6.70
N LEU A 13 16.08 6.16 6.88
CA LEU A 13 15.78 5.16 5.84
C LEU A 13 15.23 5.81 4.57
N VAL A 14 14.34 6.78 4.72
CA VAL A 14 13.76 7.51 3.59
C VAL A 14 14.83 8.34 2.88
N ALA A 15 15.68 9.04 3.63
CA ALA A 15 16.81 9.80 3.10
C ALA A 15 17.81 8.90 2.34
N ALA A 16 17.99 7.65 2.78
CA ALA A 16 18.78 6.63 2.07
C ALA A 16 18.09 6.06 0.81
N GLY A 17 16.90 6.55 0.44
CA GLY A 17 16.17 6.12 -0.75
C GLY A 17 15.40 4.80 -0.59
N ALA A 18 15.11 4.37 0.65
CA ALA A 18 14.48 3.08 0.92
C ALA A 18 13.13 2.91 0.20
N ILE A 19 12.30 3.96 0.10
CA ILE A 19 10.97 3.88 -0.53
C ILE A 19 11.09 3.39 -1.98
N GLY A 20 11.97 4.01 -2.77
CA GLY A 20 12.15 3.63 -4.18
C GLY A 20 12.63 2.18 -4.33
N THR A 21 13.55 1.74 -3.47
CA THR A 21 14.06 0.36 -3.46
C THR A 21 12.98 -0.65 -3.09
N LEU A 22 12.18 -0.36 -2.05
CA LEU A 22 11.07 -1.21 -1.62
C LEU A 22 9.99 -1.32 -2.70
N LEU A 23 9.64 -0.21 -3.35
CA LEU A 23 8.65 -0.21 -4.44
C LEU A 23 9.14 -1.02 -5.66
N LYS A 24 10.43 -0.91 -6.02
CA LYS A 24 11.03 -1.74 -7.07
C LYS A 24 10.93 -3.22 -6.71
N LEU A 25 11.31 -3.58 -5.48
CA LEU A 25 11.24 -4.95 -4.98
C LEU A 25 9.82 -5.52 -5.04
N ILE A 26 8.82 -4.80 -4.52
CA ILE A 26 7.42 -5.25 -4.52
C ILE A 26 6.92 -5.50 -5.95
N ARG A 27 7.31 -4.65 -6.90
CA ARG A 27 6.91 -4.78 -8.32
C ARG A 27 7.65 -5.91 -9.04
N SER A 28 8.89 -6.22 -8.66
CA SER A 28 9.73 -7.23 -9.33
C SER A 28 9.55 -8.65 -8.79
N VAL A 29 9.00 -8.79 -7.59
CA VAL A 29 8.86 -10.08 -6.90
C VAL A 29 7.89 -11.02 -7.63
N SER A 30 8.41 -12.18 -8.04
CA SER A 30 7.61 -13.29 -8.56
C SER A 30 6.73 -13.88 -7.45
N ARG A 31 5.57 -14.44 -7.79
CA ARG A 31 4.56 -14.86 -6.78
C ARG A 31 4.74 -16.29 -6.29
N SER A 32 5.95 -16.85 -6.36
CA SER A 32 6.24 -18.14 -5.77
C SER A 32 6.23 -18.06 -4.24
N ILE A 33 5.88 -19.17 -3.58
CA ILE A 33 5.72 -19.28 -2.12
C ILE A 33 6.91 -18.68 -1.34
N PRO A 34 8.18 -18.98 -1.64
CA PRO A 34 9.31 -18.42 -0.87
C PRO A 34 9.44 -16.90 -0.99
N VAL A 35 8.97 -16.30 -2.09
CA VAL A 35 9.10 -14.86 -2.34
C VAL A 35 7.92 -14.07 -1.72
N HIS A 36 6.88 -14.77 -1.26
CA HIS A 36 5.75 -14.15 -0.55
C HIS A 36 6.15 -13.57 0.83
N GLN A 37 7.15 -14.16 1.50
CA GLN A 37 7.66 -13.62 2.76
C GLN A 37 8.41 -12.30 2.55
N VAL A 38 9.23 -12.21 1.50
CA VAL A 38 9.96 -10.99 1.13
C VAL A 38 8.99 -9.85 0.82
N LEU A 39 7.92 -10.14 0.08
CA LEU A 39 6.85 -9.18 -0.18
C LEU A 39 6.19 -8.67 1.10
N LYS A 40 5.83 -9.55 2.03
CA LYS A 40 5.23 -9.17 3.32
C LYS A 40 6.16 -8.28 4.15
N HIS A 41 7.45 -8.57 4.16
CA HIS A 41 8.43 -7.75 4.87
C HIS A 41 8.54 -6.37 4.22
N ALA A 42 8.64 -6.29 2.88
CA ALA A 42 8.68 -5.01 2.18
C ALA A 42 7.43 -4.16 2.43
N LEU A 43 6.25 -4.76 2.39
CA LEU A 43 4.98 -4.09 2.71
C LEU A 43 4.91 -3.66 4.18
N SER A 44 5.43 -4.47 5.10
CA SER A 44 5.49 -4.15 6.53
C SER A 44 6.44 -2.98 6.81
N THR A 45 7.57 -2.91 6.11
CA THR A 45 8.48 -1.76 6.19
C THR A 45 7.78 -0.50 5.71
N LEU A 46 7.12 -0.52 4.54
CA LEU A 46 6.34 0.64 4.07
C LEU A 46 5.24 1.04 5.06
N ARG A 47 4.53 0.07 5.65
CA ARG A 47 3.51 0.33 6.68
C ARG A 47 4.10 1.04 7.90
N ASN A 48 5.27 0.60 8.37
CA ASN A 48 5.93 1.22 9.51
C ASN A 48 6.39 2.65 9.20
N LEU A 49 6.88 2.91 7.97
CA LEU A 49 7.21 4.26 7.50
C LEU A 49 5.97 5.17 7.48
N ALA A 50 4.83 4.65 7.00
CA ALA A 50 3.57 5.39 6.93
C ALA A 50 2.94 5.75 8.29
N ARG A 51 3.50 5.27 9.42
CA ARG A 51 3.04 5.64 10.77
C ARG A 51 3.30 7.12 11.10
N TYR A 52 4.28 7.74 10.44
CA TYR A 52 4.68 9.12 10.69
C TYR A 52 4.17 10.02 9.56
N PRO A 53 3.38 11.08 9.85
CA PRO A 53 2.76 11.92 8.82
C PRO A 53 3.74 12.48 7.79
N ALA A 54 4.88 13.03 8.22
CA ALA A 54 5.91 13.58 7.33
C ALA A 54 6.47 12.53 6.36
N VAL A 55 6.62 11.28 6.81
CA VAL A 55 7.08 10.19 5.95
C VAL A 55 5.97 9.67 5.04
N ALA A 56 4.72 9.67 5.52
CA ALA A 56 3.55 9.30 4.73
C ALA A 56 3.34 10.27 3.55
N GLU A 57 3.62 11.56 3.70
CA GLU A 57 3.60 12.53 2.61
C GLU A 57 4.60 12.15 1.50
N ILE A 58 5.82 11.81 1.87
CA ILE A 58 6.85 11.36 0.93
C ILE A 58 6.42 10.08 0.21
N LEU A 59 5.75 9.16 0.92
CA LEU A 59 5.17 7.95 0.30
C LEU A 59 4.09 8.29 -0.73
N VAL A 60 3.25 9.28 -0.47
CA VAL A 60 2.22 9.74 -1.40
C VAL A 60 2.82 10.35 -2.66
N GLU A 61 3.87 11.15 -2.51
CA GLU A 61 4.58 11.81 -3.61
C GLU A 61 5.45 10.85 -4.42
N SER A 62 5.86 9.73 -3.81
CA SER A 62 6.72 8.73 -4.45
C SER A 62 6.02 8.04 -5.63
N HIS A 63 6.66 8.14 -6.81
CA HIS A 63 6.08 7.67 -8.07
C HIS A 63 5.62 6.19 -8.03
N GLY A 64 4.33 6.01 -8.30
CA GLY A 64 3.66 4.70 -8.33
C GLY A 64 3.55 4.02 -6.98
N CYS A 65 3.86 4.68 -5.85
CA CYS A 65 3.67 4.11 -4.52
C CYS A 65 2.21 3.72 -4.30
N MET A 66 1.31 4.68 -4.54
CA MET A 66 -0.12 4.48 -4.33
C MET A 66 -0.68 3.35 -5.22
N GLU A 67 -0.25 3.29 -6.48
CA GLU A 67 -0.61 2.19 -7.36
C GLU A 67 -0.15 0.84 -6.80
N THR A 68 1.12 0.73 -6.41
CA THR A 68 1.68 -0.49 -5.83
C THR A 68 0.88 -0.94 -4.60
N VAL A 69 0.61 -0.02 -3.67
CA VAL A 69 -0.10 -0.34 -2.42
C VAL A 69 -1.51 -0.84 -2.71
N VAL A 70 -2.27 -0.19 -3.61
CA VAL A 70 -3.63 -0.62 -3.92
C VAL A 70 -3.63 -1.96 -4.67
N VAL A 71 -2.67 -2.16 -5.59
CA VAL A 71 -2.49 -3.45 -6.27
C VAL A 71 -2.27 -4.56 -5.25
N GLU A 72 -1.41 -4.34 -4.25
CA GLU A 72 -1.14 -5.32 -3.20
C GLU A 72 -2.33 -5.52 -2.26
N PHE A 73 -3.04 -4.47 -1.88
CA PHE A 73 -4.28 -4.58 -1.10
C PHE A 73 -5.34 -5.44 -1.81
N LEU A 74 -5.50 -5.25 -3.12
CA LEU A 74 -6.49 -6.00 -3.90
C LEU A 74 -6.07 -7.44 -4.18
N ARG A 75 -4.77 -7.76 -4.17
CA ARG A 75 -4.25 -9.07 -4.60
C ARG A 75 -3.85 -10.00 -3.45
N ASN A 76 -3.37 -9.46 -2.33
CA ASN A 76 -2.90 -10.29 -1.23
C ASN A 76 -4.06 -10.96 -0.48
N LYS A 77 -3.75 -12.09 0.15
CA LYS A 77 -4.64 -12.82 1.07
C LYS A 77 -4.01 -12.81 2.46
N GLU A 78 -4.79 -13.21 3.47
CA GLU A 78 -4.31 -13.42 4.84
C GLU A 78 -3.47 -12.25 5.37
N GLU A 79 -2.32 -12.52 5.97
CA GLU A 79 -1.43 -11.53 6.57
C GLU A 79 -1.04 -10.40 5.59
N GLY A 80 -0.72 -10.74 4.34
CA GLY A 80 -0.34 -9.75 3.33
C GLY A 80 -1.46 -8.76 3.02
N TYR A 81 -2.72 -9.21 3.09
CA TYR A 81 -3.89 -8.33 2.96
C TYR A 81 -3.97 -7.34 4.13
N PHE A 82 -3.85 -7.83 5.36
CA PHE A 82 -3.90 -6.97 6.55
C PHE A 82 -2.78 -5.92 6.56
N ILE A 83 -1.56 -6.32 6.20
CA ILE A 83 -0.43 -5.38 6.09
C ILE A 83 -0.73 -4.28 5.06
N ALA A 84 -1.19 -4.67 3.86
CA ALA A 84 -1.51 -3.72 2.80
C ALA A 84 -2.70 -2.81 3.17
N SER A 85 -3.69 -3.32 3.90
CA SER A 85 -4.82 -2.51 4.37
C SER A 85 -4.40 -1.47 5.41
N GLU A 86 -3.53 -1.84 6.36
CA GLU A 86 -3.03 -0.92 7.38
C GLU A 86 -2.12 0.15 6.77
N LEU A 87 -1.28 -0.24 5.80
CA LEU A 87 -0.49 0.72 5.01
C LEU A 87 -1.39 1.70 4.27
N LEU A 88 -2.43 1.19 3.59
CA LEU A 88 -3.38 2.03 2.87
C LEU A 88 -4.11 3.00 3.81
N LYS A 89 -4.53 2.55 4.99
CA LYS A 89 -5.12 3.42 6.03
C LYS A 89 -4.15 4.49 6.51
N GLY A 90 -2.89 4.13 6.78
CA GLY A 90 -1.86 5.08 7.19
C GLY A 90 -1.66 6.19 6.16
N ILE A 91 -1.62 5.81 4.87
CA ILE A 91 -1.53 6.78 3.77
C ILE A 91 -2.82 7.61 3.65
N CYS A 92 -4.01 7.00 3.74
CA CYS A 92 -5.28 7.73 3.70
C CYS A 92 -5.51 8.66 4.89
N GLY A 93 -4.81 8.44 6.01
CA GLY A 93 -4.95 9.24 7.22
C GLY A 93 -4.34 10.65 7.11
N ILE A 94 -3.55 10.92 6.05
CA ILE A 94 -3.00 12.25 5.77
C ILE A 94 -3.80 12.96 4.67
N GLU A 95 -3.87 14.29 4.74
CA GLU A 95 -4.70 15.15 3.88
C GLU A 95 -4.50 14.89 2.37
N ASN A 96 -3.25 14.68 1.96
CA ASN A 96 -2.89 14.45 0.56
C ASN A 96 -3.11 13.00 0.08
N GLY A 97 -3.24 12.03 0.99
CA GLY A 97 -3.32 10.61 0.65
C GLY A 97 -4.63 10.23 -0.03
N VAL A 98 -5.76 10.78 0.43
CA VAL A 98 -7.08 10.58 -0.18
C VAL A 98 -7.09 11.08 -1.63
N ASN A 99 -6.49 12.25 -1.87
CA ASN A 99 -6.38 12.84 -3.20
C ASN A 99 -5.54 12.01 -4.16
N ALA A 100 -4.45 11.40 -3.67
CA ALA A 100 -3.58 10.55 -4.48
C ALA A 100 -4.28 9.28 -4.98
N ILE A 101 -5.14 8.68 -4.14
CA ILE A 101 -5.94 7.50 -4.55
C ILE A 101 -6.95 7.89 -5.62
N ARG A 102 -7.62 9.04 -5.46
CA ARG A 102 -8.60 9.53 -6.43
C ARG A 102 -8.00 9.80 -7.81
N LYS A 103 -6.72 10.16 -7.88
CA LYS A 103 -5.98 10.37 -9.14
C LYS A 103 -5.47 9.08 -9.80
N SER A 104 -5.61 7.91 -9.15
CA SER A 104 -5.11 6.61 -9.63
C SER A 104 -6.17 5.60 -10.19
N PRO A 105 -7.33 6.01 -10.76
CA PRO A 105 -8.39 5.06 -11.12
C PRO A 105 -8.05 4.18 -12.34
N ALA A 106 -7.08 4.56 -13.17
CA ALA A 106 -6.71 3.82 -14.38
C ALA A 106 -6.11 2.43 -14.08
N HIS A 107 -5.34 2.31 -12.99
CA HIS A 107 -4.59 1.08 -12.67
C HIS A 107 -5.44 0.00 -11.98
N LEU A 108 -6.55 0.40 -11.36
CA LEU A 108 -7.50 -0.52 -10.70
C LEU A 108 -8.25 -1.42 -11.70
N LYS A 109 -8.40 -0.97 -12.95
CA LYS A 109 -9.11 -1.70 -14.01
C LYS A 109 -8.26 -2.80 -14.66
N SER A 110 -6.96 -2.59 -14.81
CA SER A 110 -6.04 -3.52 -15.51
C SER A 110 -5.90 -4.87 -14.78
N ASN A 111 -5.91 -4.83 -13.44
CA ASN A 111 -5.63 -6.00 -12.60
C ASN A 111 -6.83 -6.99 -12.47
N ARG A 112 -7.93 -6.78 -13.21
CA ARG A 112 -9.11 -7.67 -13.23
C ARG A 112 -8.95 -8.87 -14.16
N LYS A 113 -8.09 -8.79 -15.18
CA LYS A 113 -8.02 -9.78 -16.28
C LYS A 113 -7.44 -11.15 -15.90
N GLY A 114 -6.70 -11.28 -14.79
CA GLY A 114 -6.02 -12.53 -14.39
C GLY A 114 -6.60 -13.24 -13.15
N ARG A 115 -7.78 -12.86 -12.66
CA ARG A 115 -8.36 -13.42 -11.42
C ARG A 115 -9.44 -14.44 -11.71
N ASN A 116 -9.52 -15.49 -10.90
CA ASN A 116 -10.69 -16.37 -10.86
C ASN A 116 -11.93 -15.59 -10.33
N LEU A 117 -13.13 -16.13 -10.56
CA LEU A 117 -14.40 -15.46 -10.24
C LEU A 117 -14.46 -14.98 -8.77
N VAL A 118 -14.12 -15.85 -7.83
CA VAL A 118 -14.07 -15.54 -6.38
C VAL A 118 -13.05 -14.44 -6.07
N GLY A 119 -11.87 -14.49 -6.68
CA GLY A 119 -10.83 -13.46 -6.51
C GLY A 119 -11.22 -12.12 -7.12
N ARG A 120 -12.13 -12.11 -8.10
CA ARG A 120 -12.69 -10.91 -8.71
C ARG A 120 -13.80 -10.30 -7.85
N GLU A 121 -14.71 -11.11 -7.31
CA GLU A 121 -15.75 -10.66 -6.38
C GLU A 121 -15.16 -10.06 -5.09
N ASN A 122 -14.19 -10.74 -4.48
CA ASN A 122 -13.49 -10.21 -3.29
C ASN A 122 -12.77 -8.90 -3.58
N ALA A 123 -12.18 -8.76 -4.76
CA ALA A 123 -11.53 -7.53 -5.17
C ALA A 123 -12.51 -6.38 -5.37
N GLU A 124 -13.67 -6.66 -5.96
CA GLU A 124 -14.72 -5.67 -6.10
C GLU A 124 -15.33 -5.27 -4.76
N MET A 125 -15.51 -6.22 -3.82
CA MET A 125 -15.94 -5.92 -2.46
C MET A 125 -14.92 -5.01 -1.75
N ARG A 126 -13.64 -5.36 -1.77
CA ARG A 126 -12.55 -4.55 -1.21
C ARG A 126 -12.43 -3.18 -1.87
N LEU A 127 -12.63 -3.11 -3.18
CA LEU A 127 -12.66 -1.83 -3.90
C LEU A 127 -13.86 -0.98 -3.46
N ARG A 128 -15.04 -1.59 -3.24
CA ARG A 128 -16.21 -0.90 -2.68
C ARG A 128 -15.93 -0.37 -1.28
N GLU A 129 -15.21 -1.12 -0.44
CA GLU A 129 -14.78 -0.65 0.90
C GLU A 129 -13.86 0.56 0.81
N VAL A 130 -12.82 0.52 -0.04
CA VAL A 130 -11.93 1.67 -0.25
C VAL A 130 -12.71 2.87 -0.74
N VAL A 131 -13.60 2.70 -1.73
CA VAL A 131 -14.46 3.78 -2.22
C VAL A 131 -15.38 4.32 -1.13
N LYS A 132 -15.93 3.47 -0.26
CA LYS A 132 -16.78 3.87 0.86
C LYS A 132 -15.99 4.65 1.91
N LEU A 133 -14.78 4.22 2.25
CA LEU A 133 -13.88 4.94 3.16
C LEU A 133 -13.51 6.32 2.59
N LEU A 134 -13.16 6.40 1.30
CA LEU A 134 -12.87 7.67 0.65
C LEU A 134 -14.09 8.62 0.66
N LYS A 135 -15.31 8.09 0.51
CA LYS A 135 -16.54 8.88 0.62
C LYS A 135 -16.79 9.41 2.04
N LEU A 136 -16.55 8.58 3.07
CA LEU A 136 -16.73 9.00 4.47
C LEU A 136 -15.72 10.07 4.89
N LEU A 137 -14.49 9.99 4.37
CA LEU A 137 -13.43 10.97 4.61
C LEU A 137 -13.63 12.30 3.86
N THR A 138 -14.60 12.38 2.94
CA THR A 138 -14.87 13.59 2.12
C THR A 138 -16.20 14.27 2.46
N SER A 139 -16.98 13.70 3.37
CA SER A 139 -18.26 14.24 3.86
C SER A 139 -18.17 14.91 5.24
N ALA A 140 -16.96 15.12 5.75
CA ALA A 140 -16.63 15.89 6.96
C ALA A 140 -15.84 17.13 6.56
#